data_AF-A0A0C9ZUW8-F1
#
_entry.id   AF-A0A0C9ZUW8-F1
#
_cell.length_a   1.000
_cell.length_b   1.000
_cell.length_c   1.000
_cell.angle_alpha   90.00
_cell.angle_beta   90.00
_cell.angle_gamma   90.00
#
_symmetry.space_group_name_H-M   'P 1'
#
loop_
_entity.id
_entity.type
_entity.pdbx_description
1 polymer ?
#
loop_
_entity_poly.entity_id
_entity_poly.type
_entity_poly.pdbx_seq_one_letter_code
_entity_poly.pdbx_strand_id
1 'polypeptide(L)'
;DLPPGTQPTPQNGPDKNDWYPFTSRVEFETEEFLFTTSQMPQSHVDRLMQLWTASVLHHNERAPFVDHADLHRVIDAIPHGDIPWKSFQVKYAGKIPECNAHGWMSKGYDVWFRDPNAVVKTLLGNPDFHNHFDYVPYREFEPTGQRRWENFMSGNWAWRHADILAKDPAMHGAMLVPVILGSDKTTVSVATGQNDYYPLYLSIGNVHNNTRRAHRNAVVLLAFLAIPKTDRDSEDTAEFRKFRRQLFHTTLARILSSLRDGMSKPEVWRCPDGHFRRTAYALAAYIADYPEQVLLSCLVQGWCPICTSMSNNLDGHDSVLRSRQHVEFCICAFVLAELWDQYGVVGDLTPFTNDFPHADIYKMLTPDLLHQIIKGVFKDHLVTWIGEYLKITHGEAEANRILDDIDRRIAAVPLYPNLRRFPEGRRFKQWTGDDSKALMKVYLPAIEGHVPPGMVHAVSAFLDFCYYARRNSLNETALGNLAEALQRFHHHRHIFQETGVRDNGPKGFSLPRQHSMNHYQHLIQEFGAPNGLCSSITESKHIKAVKQPWRRSNRFEALGQMLITNQRLDKLAAARVNF
;
A
#
# COMPACT_ATOMS: atom_id res chain seq x y z
N ASP A 1 -7.91 4.37 37.27
CA ASP A 1 -8.99 4.79 36.33
C ASP A 1 -9.67 6.04 36.82
N LEU A 2 -10.03 6.95 35.91
CA LEU A 2 -10.81 8.15 36.23
C LEU A 2 -12.29 7.76 36.47
N PRO A 3 -13.04 8.50 37.32
CA PRO A 3 -14.46 8.23 37.55
C PRO A 3 -15.29 8.28 36.25
N PRO A 4 -16.36 7.47 36.11
CA PRO A 4 -17.31 7.56 35.01
C PRO A 4 -17.87 8.98 34.87
N GLY A 5 -17.92 9.53 33.64
CA GLY A 5 -18.41 10.89 33.37
C GLY A 5 -17.39 12.01 33.57
N THR A 6 -16.12 11.69 33.84
CA THR A 6 -15.03 12.69 33.85
C THR A 6 -14.92 13.34 32.47
N GLN A 7 -15.14 14.66 32.40
CA GLN A 7 -14.95 15.44 31.18
C GLN A 7 -13.50 15.27 30.69
N PRO A 8 -13.27 15.09 29.38
CA PRO A 8 -11.92 15.02 28.84
C PRO A 8 -11.17 16.29 29.23
N THR A 9 -9.91 16.15 29.65
CA THR A 9 -9.08 17.33 29.92
C THR A 9 -9.03 18.15 28.64
N PRO A 10 -9.51 19.41 28.65
CA PRO A 10 -9.47 20.27 27.48
C PRO A 10 -8.06 20.25 26.93
N GLN A 11 -7.94 20.10 25.61
CA GLN A 11 -6.68 20.42 24.98
C GLN A 11 -6.42 21.88 25.32
N ASN A 12 -5.28 22.19 25.96
CA ASN A 12 -4.82 23.57 25.96
C ASN A 12 -4.77 23.92 24.48
N GLY A 13 -5.67 24.81 24.04
CA GLY A 13 -5.64 25.30 22.68
C GLY A 13 -4.23 25.84 22.44
N PRO A 14 -3.68 25.66 21.23
CA PRO A 14 -2.39 26.24 20.94
C PRO A 14 -2.43 27.71 21.30
N ASP A 15 -1.46 28.15 22.12
CA ASP A 15 -1.31 29.57 22.35
C ASP A 15 -0.99 30.16 20.98
N LYS A 16 -1.90 30.96 20.42
CA LYS A 16 -1.77 31.51 19.07
C LYS A 16 -0.53 32.39 18.91
N ASN A 17 0.14 32.72 20.03
CA ASN A 17 1.37 33.47 20.07
C ASN A 17 2.62 32.59 20.34
N ASP A 18 2.45 31.29 20.62
CA ASP A 18 3.56 30.35 20.79
C ASP A 18 3.92 29.73 19.43
N TRP A 19 4.96 30.31 18.83
CA TRP A 19 5.52 29.84 17.57
C TRP A 19 6.72 28.90 17.79
N TYR A 20 7.03 28.47 19.01
CA TYR A 20 8.25 27.71 19.29
C TYR A 20 8.41 26.47 18.38
N PRO A 21 9.61 26.21 17.80
CA PRO A 21 10.89 26.89 18.02
C PRO A 21 11.10 28.18 17.20
N PHE A 22 10.11 28.59 16.43
CA PHE A 22 10.11 29.83 15.66
C PHE A 22 9.80 31.03 16.57
N THR A 23 10.29 32.19 16.17
CA THR A 23 10.03 33.48 16.81
C THR A 23 8.79 34.17 16.26
N SER A 24 8.31 33.76 15.08
CA SER A 24 7.12 34.35 14.45
C SER A 24 6.46 33.44 13.40
N ARG A 25 5.21 33.77 13.04
CA ARG A 25 4.51 33.18 11.90
C ARG A 25 5.29 33.27 10.59
N VAL A 26 5.91 34.43 10.33
CA VAL A 26 6.64 34.69 9.09
C VAL A 26 7.86 33.79 8.99
N GLU A 27 8.56 33.56 10.10
CA GLU A 27 9.70 32.64 10.16
C GLU A 27 9.27 31.21 9.85
N PHE A 28 8.18 30.72 10.48
CA PHE A 28 7.61 29.41 10.19
C PHE A 28 7.17 29.25 8.72
N GLU A 29 6.38 30.19 8.19
CA GLU A 29 5.90 30.12 6.80
C GLU A 29 7.05 30.23 5.79
N THR A 30 8.11 30.99 6.12
CA THR A 30 9.33 31.05 5.31
C THR A 30 10.05 29.71 5.30
N GLU A 31 10.26 29.08 6.47
CA GLU A 31 10.89 27.76 6.56
C GLU A 31 10.09 26.69 5.83
N GLU A 32 8.77 26.65 6.07
CA GLU A 32 7.86 25.71 5.41
C GLU A 32 7.93 25.91 3.90
N PHE A 33 7.87 27.15 3.39
CA PHE A 33 7.98 27.42 1.97
C PHE A 33 9.31 26.95 1.38
N LEU A 34 10.44 27.33 1.99
CA LEU A 34 11.77 27.01 1.49
C LEU A 34 12.04 25.50 1.49
N PHE A 35 11.69 24.82 2.59
CA PHE A 35 12.00 23.40 2.79
C PHE A 35 10.98 22.47 2.11
N THR A 36 9.68 22.75 2.21
CA THR A 36 8.63 21.85 1.72
C THR A 36 8.23 22.12 0.27
N THR A 37 8.01 23.40 -0.06
CA THR A 37 7.37 23.81 -1.32
C THR A 37 8.40 24.09 -2.40
N SER A 38 9.35 24.99 -2.14
CA SER A 38 10.43 25.34 -3.06
C SER A 38 11.49 24.24 -3.17
N GLN A 39 11.71 23.49 -2.08
CA GLN A 39 12.79 22.50 -1.96
C GLN A 39 14.14 23.14 -2.29
N MET A 40 14.34 24.35 -1.77
CA MET A 40 15.43 25.23 -2.19
C MET A 40 16.80 24.61 -1.87
N PRO A 41 17.75 24.59 -2.82
CA PRO A 41 19.12 24.15 -2.54
C PRO A 41 19.73 24.93 -1.38
N GLN A 42 20.54 24.27 -0.54
CA GLN A 42 21.16 24.87 0.65
C GLN A 42 21.92 26.17 0.32
N SER A 43 22.71 26.18 -0.77
CA SER A 43 23.42 27.37 -1.23
C SER A 43 22.51 28.52 -1.65
N HIS A 44 21.31 28.23 -2.15
CA HIS A 44 20.31 29.25 -2.49
C HIS A 44 19.61 29.79 -1.24
N VAL A 45 19.37 28.95 -0.23
CA VAL A 45 18.89 29.40 1.09
C VAL A 45 19.90 30.37 1.71
N ASP A 46 21.18 30.02 1.72
CA ASP A 46 22.25 30.89 2.23
C ASP A 46 22.28 32.23 1.48
N ARG A 47 22.21 32.17 0.14
CA ARG A 47 22.18 33.39 -0.68
C ARG A 47 20.95 34.24 -0.40
N LEU A 48 19.78 33.62 -0.21
CA LEU A 48 18.54 34.32 0.12
C LEU A 48 18.64 35.01 1.49
N MET A 49 19.14 34.31 2.52
CA MET A 49 19.32 34.89 3.86
C MET A 49 20.35 36.04 3.86
N GLN A 50 21.42 35.94 3.07
CA GLN A 50 22.37 37.04 2.86
C GLN A 50 21.71 38.28 2.24
N LEU A 51 20.92 38.10 1.18
CA LEU A 51 20.22 39.20 0.51
C LEU A 51 19.16 39.84 1.42
N TRP A 52 18.40 39.01 2.15
CA TRP A 52 17.41 39.47 3.11
C TRP A 52 18.08 40.29 4.22
N THR A 53 19.15 39.76 4.82
CA THR A 53 19.93 40.46 5.86
C THR A 53 20.43 41.81 5.36
N ALA A 54 20.99 41.86 4.13
CA ALA A 54 21.46 43.11 3.55
C ALA A 54 20.33 44.15 3.38
N SER A 55 19.12 43.72 3.05
CA SER A 55 17.96 44.61 2.84
C SER A 55 17.37 45.18 4.14
N VAL A 56 17.48 44.45 5.26
CA VAL A 56 16.91 44.85 6.55
C VAL A 56 17.94 45.42 7.53
N LEU A 57 19.23 45.39 7.16
CA LEU A 57 20.32 45.89 8.00
C LEU A 57 20.13 47.37 8.39
N HIS A 58 19.56 48.18 7.50
CA HIS A 58 19.27 49.60 7.74
C HIS A 58 18.25 49.82 8.86
N HIS A 59 17.42 48.82 9.15
CA HIS A 59 16.41 48.82 10.20
C HIS A 59 16.88 48.14 11.49
N ASN A 60 18.15 47.72 11.54
CA ASN A 60 18.74 46.94 12.64
C ASN A 60 17.97 45.62 12.92
N GLU A 61 17.33 45.08 11.88
CA GLU A 61 16.62 43.80 11.88
C GLU A 61 17.51 42.70 11.30
N ARG A 62 17.06 41.44 11.36
CA ARG A 62 17.78 40.27 10.85
C ARG A 62 16.88 39.46 9.91
N ALA A 63 17.51 38.70 9.01
CA ALA A 63 16.78 37.68 8.26
C ALA A 63 16.20 36.62 9.23
N PRO A 64 15.13 35.90 8.82
CA PRO A 64 14.52 34.86 9.66
C PRO A 64 15.51 33.78 10.11
N PHE A 65 16.51 33.46 9.29
CA PHE A 65 17.56 32.48 9.61
C PHE A 65 18.95 33.04 9.27
N VAL A 66 19.98 32.57 9.97
CA VAL A 66 21.37 32.93 9.65
C VAL A 66 21.80 32.34 8.31
N ASP A 67 21.54 31.05 8.12
CA ASP A 67 21.88 30.25 6.95
C ASP A 67 21.01 28.97 6.91
N HIS A 68 21.29 28.06 5.98
CA HIS A 68 20.58 26.79 5.89
C HIS A 68 20.80 25.87 7.11
N ALA A 69 21.92 25.99 7.83
CA ALA A 69 22.22 25.16 8.98
C ALA A 69 21.37 25.60 10.18
N ASP A 70 21.20 26.91 10.36
CA ASP A 70 20.29 27.48 11.35
C ASP A 70 18.83 27.12 11.05
N LEU A 71 18.39 27.24 9.80
CA LEU A 71 17.07 26.77 9.35
C LEU A 71 16.86 25.29 9.70
N HIS A 72 17.82 24.42 9.37
CA HIS A 72 17.73 23.00 9.71
C HIS A 72 17.70 22.75 11.21
N ARG A 73 18.46 23.51 12.01
CA ARG A 73 18.49 23.42 13.47
C ARG A 73 17.13 23.80 14.07
N VAL A 74 16.45 24.81 13.51
CA VAL A 74 15.10 25.21 13.93
C VAL A 74 14.09 24.10 13.61
N ILE A 75 14.10 23.53 12.41
CA ILE A 75 13.27 22.34 12.11
C ILE A 75 13.55 21.22 13.12
N ASP A 76 14.82 20.91 13.35
CA ASP A 76 15.23 19.80 14.21
C ASP A 76 14.82 20.03 15.68
N ALA A 77 14.64 21.28 16.11
CA ALA A 77 14.16 21.66 17.44
C ALA A 77 12.64 21.57 17.62
N ILE A 78 11.86 21.34 16.55
CA ILE A 78 10.40 21.19 16.66
C ILE A 78 10.08 20.01 17.61
N PRO A 79 9.31 20.22 18.70
CA PRO A 79 9.06 19.19 19.72
C PRO A 79 7.98 18.18 19.31
N HIS A 80 7.29 18.42 18.20
CA HIS A 80 6.16 17.63 17.71
C HIS A 80 6.49 16.95 16.38
N GLY A 81 5.79 15.85 16.07
CA GLY A 81 5.97 15.13 14.80
C GLY A 81 7.24 14.28 14.72
N ASP A 82 8.07 14.25 15.76
CA ASP A 82 9.27 13.42 15.81
C ASP A 82 8.98 12.01 16.34
N ILE A 83 9.21 11.00 15.50
CA ILE A 83 9.40 9.63 15.96
C ILE A 83 10.78 9.22 15.46
N PRO A 84 11.79 9.12 16.35
CA PRO A 84 13.16 8.87 15.95
C PRO A 84 13.31 7.60 15.12
N TRP A 85 14.17 7.67 14.11
CA TRP A 85 14.64 6.49 13.39
C TRP A 85 15.54 5.66 14.28
N LYS A 86 15.19 4.39 14.41
CA LYS A 86 16.00 3.33 15.03
C LYS A 86 16.59 2.47 13.91
N SER A 87 17.69 1.80 14.19
CA SER A 87 18.25 0.80 13.27
C SER A 87 18.67 -0.47 13.99
N PHE A 88 18.70 -1.56 13.23
CA PHE A 88 19.33 -2.81 13.61
C PHE A 88 19.88 -3.48 12.35
N GLN A 89 20.79 -4.42 12.56
CA GLN A 89 21.41 -5.18 11.48
C GLN A 89 20.97 -6.65 11.56
N VAL A 90 20.57 -7.21 10.43
CA VAL A 90 20.25 -8.64 10.29
C VAL A 90 21.36 -9.35 9.53
N LYS A 91 21.68 -10.58 9.94
CA LYS A 91 22.75 -11.40 9.32
C LYS A 91 22.22 -12.79 9.03
N TYR A 92 22.83 -13.46 8.05
CA TYR A 92 22.60 -14.88 7.83
C TYR A 92 23.11 -15.68 9.04
N ALA A 93 22.27 -16.59 9.54
CA ALA A 93 22.56 -17.38 10.74
C ALA A 93 22.84 -18.87 10.44
N GLY A 94 22.80 -19.27 9.16
CA GLY A 94 23.09 -20.64 8.77
C GLY A 94 24.59 -20.95 8.71
N LYS A 95 24.94 -22.22 8.48
CA LYS A 95 26.32 -22.64 8.32
C LYS A 95 26.93 -21.96 7.08
N ILE A 96 28.07 -21.32 7.26
CA ILE A 96 28.86 -20.73 6.16
C ILE A 96 29.83 -21.81 5.66
N PRO A 97 29.80 -22.19 4.37
CA PRO A 97 30.74 -23.15 3.81
C PRO A 97 32.20 -22.69 3.96
N GLU A 98 33.11 -23.62 4.27
CA GLU A 98 34.55 -23.31 4.39
C GLU A 98 35.19 -22.93 3.03
N CYS A 99 34.66 -23.49 1.94
CA CYS A 99 35.02 -23.15 0.56
C CYS A 99 33.78 -22.62 -0.18
N ASN A 100 33.97 -21.62 -1.05
CA ASN A 100 32.89 -21.00 -1.85
C ASN A 100 31.79 -20.31 -1.02
N ALA A 101 32.14 -19.71 0.12
CA ALA A 101 31.21 -18.86 0.87
C ALA A 101 30.78 -17.64 0.02
N HIS A 102 29.48 -17.51 -0.22
CA HIS A 102 28.95 -16.38 -0.95
C HIS A 102 28.95 -15.12 -0.07
N GLY A 103 29.33 -13.97 -0.64
CA GLY A 103 29.50 -12.72 0.13
C GLY A 103 28.23 -12.25 0.87
N TRP A 104 27.05 -12.65 0.40
CA TRP A 104 25.78 -12.37 1.07
C TRP A 104 25.62 -13.06 2.43
N MET A 105 26.28 -14.21 2.65
CA MET A 105 26.22 -14.96 3.92
C MET A 105 26.98 -14.27 5.05
N SER A 106 28.01 -13.48 4.74
CA SER A 106 28.82 -12.76 5.73
C SER A 106 28.40 -11.30 5.91
N LYS A 107 27.47 -10.81 5.08
CA LYS A 107 27.06 -9.41 5.06
C LYS A 107 26.02 -9.10 6.13
N GLY A 108 26.15 -7.92 6.74
CA GLY A 108 25.12 -7.30 7.56
C GLY A 108 24.15 -6.48 6.70
N TYR A 109 22.85 -6.63 6.99
CA TYR A 109 21.78 -5.93 6.30
C TYR A 109 21.12 -4.95 7.27
N ASP A 110 21.37 -3.66 7.07
CA ASP A 110 20.83 -2.61 7.92
C ASP A 110 19.36 -2.35 7.59
N VAL A 111 18.56 -2.24 8.64
CA VAL A 111 17.14 -1.91 8.59
C VAL A 111 16.93 -0.66 9.43
N TRP A 112 16.25 0.32 8.84
CA TRP A 112 15.89 1.57 9.51
C TRP A 112 14.38 1.63 9.70
N PHE A 113 13.93 1.87 10.92
CA PHE A 113 12.50 1.84 11.25
C PHE A 113 12.16 2.84 12.35
N ARG A 114 10.89 3.22 12.43
CA ARG A 114 10.29 3.98 13.52
C ARG A 114 9.52 3.02 14.41
N ASP A 115 9.41 3.35 15.70
CA ASP A 115 8.69 2.51 16.65
C ASP A 115 7.19 2.41 16.29
N PRO A 116 6.67 1.22 15.92
CA PRO A 116 5.28 1.11 15.47
C PRO A 116 4.25 1.54 16.52
N ASN A 117 4.48 1.26 17.80
CA ASN A 117 3.55 1.67 18.86
C ASN A 117 3.53 3.19 19.00
N ALA A 118 4.70 3.84 18.92
CA ALA A 118 4.75 5.31 18.89
C ALA A 118 4.02 5.89 17.66
N VAL A 119 4.11 5.25 16.49
CA VAL A 119 3.38 5.66 15.29
C VAL A 119 1.86 5.52 15.49
N VAL A 120 1.39 4.40 16.04
CA VAL A 120 -0.03 4.19 16.34
C VAL A 120 -0.53 5.24 17.34
N LYS A 121 0.23 5.50 18.42
CA LYS A 121 -0.09 6.55 19.39
C LYS A 121 -0.25 7.93 18.72
N THR A 122 0.66 8.31 17.83
CA THR A 122 0.56 9.58 17.10
C THR A 122 -0.66 9.64 16.18
N LEU A 123 -1.01 8.53 15.51
CA LEU A 123 -2.22 8.45 14.69
C LEU A 123 -3.50 8.57 15.53
N LEU A 124 -3.55 7.92 16.70
CA LEU A 124 -4.69 8.01 17.62
C LEU A 124 -4.83 9.42 18.21
N GLY A 125 -3.71 10.08 18.54
CA GLY A 125 -3.71 11.41 19.14
C GLY A 125 -3.95 12.56 18.15
N ASN A 126 -4.16 12.29 16.85
CA ASN A 126 -4.27 13.35 15.85
C ASN A 126 -5.69 13.96 15.81
N PRO A 127 -5.90 15.22 16.22
CA PRO A 127 -7.21 15.87 16.22
C PRO A 127 -7.78 16.10 14.81
N ASP A 128 -6.97 16.11 13.75
CA ASP A 128 -7.44 16.26 12.35
C ASP A 128 -8.35 15.11 11.89
N PHE A 129 -8.32 13.99 12.62
CA PHE A 129 -9.19 12.84 12.38
C PHE A 129 -10.53 12.94 13.10
N HIS A 130 -10.75 13.97 13.94
CA HIS A 130 -12.06 14.18 14.56
C HIS A 130 -13.15 14.29 13.48
N ASN A 131 -14.30 13.66 13.72
CA ASN A 131 -15.40 13.44 12.74
C ASN A 131 -15.07 12.57 11.52
N HIS A 132 -13.84 12.06 11.40
CA HIS A 132 -13.41 11.15 10.34
C HIS A 132 -12.72 9.89 10.90
N PHE A 133 -13.15 9.50 12.10
CA PHE A 133 -12.59 8.41 12.88
C PHE A 133 -13.69 7.60 13.54
N ASP A 134 -13.64 6.29 13.35
CA ASP A 134 -14.61 5.33 13.89
C ASP A 134 -14.03 4.69 15.16
N TYR A 135 -14.65 4.98 16.31
CA TYR A 135 -14.23 4.48 17.63
C TYR A 135 -14.74 3.07 17.93
N VAL A 136 -15.75 2.61 17.20
CA VAL A 136 -16.36 1.30 17.36
C VAL A 136 -16.65 0.71 15.99
N PRO A 137 -16.58 -0.62 15.83
CA PRO A 137 -17.14 -1.27 14.65
C PRO A 137 -18.63 -0.97 14.55
N TYR A 138 -19.13 -0.83 13.33
CA TYR A 138 -20.54 -0.56 13.09
C TYR A 138 -21.06 -1.37 11.91
N ARG A 139 -22.38 -1.52 11.86
CA ARG A 139 -23.10 -2.03 10.70
C ARG A 139 -24.09 -0.97 10.29
N GLU A 140 -23.98 -0.55 9.04
CA GLU A 140 -24.84 0.49 8.50
C GLU A 140 -25.88 -0.12 7.56
N PHE A 141 -27.10 0.37 7.67
CA PHE A 141 -28.24 -0.10 6.88
C PHE A 141 -28.94 1.10 6.25
N GLU A 142 -29.30 0.98 4.98
CA GLU A 142 -30.15 1.94 4.29
C GLU A 142 -31.59 1.88 4.83
N PRO A 143 -32.44 2.89 4.57
CA PRO A 143 -33.86 2.84 4.93
C PRO A 143 -34.62 1.62 4.36
N THR A 144 -34.10 1.04 3.28
CA THR A 144 -34.59 -0.19 2.64
C THR A 144 -34.23 -1.46 3.42
N GLY A 145 -33.41 -1.36 4.47
CA GLY A 145 -32.87 -2.48 5.24
C GLY A 145 -31.61 -3.11 4.65
N GLN A 146 -31.13 -2.65 3.49
CA GLN A 146 -29.93 -3.20 2.86
C GLN A 146 -28.67 -2.80 3.62
N ARG A 147 -27.76 -3.77 3.81
CA ARG A 147 -26.48 -3.50 4.46
C ARG A 147 -25.55 -2.70 3.54
N ARG A 148 -24.77 -1.79 4.14
CA ARG A 148 -23.79 -0.93 3.46
C ARG A 148 -22.38 -1.11 4.04
N TRP A 149 -21.40 -1.08 3.15
CA TRP A 149 -19.96 -1.17 3.43
C TRP A 149 -19.23 0.03 2.82
N GLU A 150 -18.50 0.77 3.65
CA GLU A 150 -17.77 1.97 3.24
C GLU A 150 -16.37 1.98 3.87
N ASN A 151 -16.25 2.34 5.15
CA ASN A 151 -14.97 2.41 5.85
C ASN A 151 -14.56 1.05 6.44
N PHE A 152 -13.29 0.92 6.85
CA PHE A 152 -12.77 -0.33 7.43
C PHE A 152 -13.61 -0.86 8.59
N MET A 153 -14.05 0.02 9.49
CA MET A 153 -14.83 -0.34 10.68
C MET A 153 -16.29 -0.75 10.38
N SER A 154 -16.76 -0.59 9.14
CA SER A 154 -18.05 -1.13 8.66
C SER A 154 -17.97 -2.63 8.27
N GLY A 155 -16.74 -3.13 8.12
CA GLY A 155 -16.45 -4.49 7.68
C GLY A 155 -16.74 -5.57 8.72
N ASN A 156 -17.06 -6.77 8.25
CA ASN A 156 -17.29 -7.96 9.07
C ASN A 156 -16.08 -8.30 9.94
N TRP A 157 -14.86 -8.06 9.44
CA TRP A 157 -13.65 -8.38 10.17
C TRP A 157 -13.61 -7.59 11.48
N ALA A 158 -13.84 -6.27 11.43
CA ALA A 158 -13.76 -5.41 12.61
C ALA A 158 -14.81 -5.80 13.67
N TRP A 159 -16.03 -6.10 13.23
CA TRP A 159 -17.11 -6.55 14.12
C TRP A 159 -16.76 -7.89 14.79
N ARG A 160 -16.42 -8.92 14.00
CA ARG A 160 -16.05 -10.24 14.53
C ARG A 160 -14.83 -10.18 15.44
N HIS A 161 -13.86 -9.33 15.13
CA HIS A 161 -12.64 -9.22 15.90
C HIS A 161 -12.86 -8.52 17.25
N ALA A 162 -13.74 -7.53 17.30
CA ALA A 162 -14.17 -6.93 18.57
C ALA A 162 -14.85 -7.98 19.47
N ASP A 163 -15.69 -8.85 18.92
CA ASP A 163 -16.30 -9.96 19.67
C ASP A 163 -15.25 -10.97 20.18
N ILE A 164 -14.20 -11.26 19.39
CA ILE A 164 -13.09 -12.12 19.81
C ILE A 164 -12.34 -11.50 20.99
N LEU A 165 -12.00 -10.21 20.90
CA LEU A 165 -11.32 -9.51 21.99
C LEU A 165 -12.18 -9.44 23.25
N ALA A 166 -13.49 -9.21 23.10
CA ALA A 166 -14.42 -9.10 24.22
C ALA A 166 -14.58 -10.40 25.06
N LYS A 167 -14.11 -11.55 24.56
CA LYS A 167 -14.04 -12.81 25.32
C LYS A 167 -13.01 -12.77 26.45
N ASP A 168 -11.96 -11.97 26.30
CA ASP A 168 -11.02 -11.70 27.39
C ASP A 168 -11.59 -10.58 28.26
N PRO A 169 -11.87 -10.83 29.56
CA PRO A 169 -12.34 -9.79 30.48
C PRO A 169 -11.44 -8.55 30.52
N ALA A 170 -10.13 -8.72 30.35
CA ALA A 170 -9.16 -7.63 30.33
C ALA A 170 -9.23 -6.78 29.06
N MET A 171 -9.85 -7.27 27.99
CA MET A 171 -10.04 -6.55 26.72
C MET A 171 -11.50 -6.11 26.51
N HIS A 172 -12.42 -6.60 27.33
CA HIS A 172 -13.83 -6.23 27.24
C HIS A 172 -14.03 -4.72 27.33
N GLY A 173 -14.76 -4.17 26.35
CA GLY A 173 -15.03 -2.74 26.21
C GLY A 173 -13.86 -1.90 25.68
N ALA A 174 -12.71 -2.50 25.31
CA ALA A 174 -11.62 -1.77 24.68
C ALA A 174 -11.97 -1.40 23.22
N MET A 175 -11.51 -0.21 22.80
CA MET A 175 -11.58 0.24 21.42
C MET A 175 -10.62 -0.60 20.55
N LEU A 176 -11.15 -1.28 19.54
CA LEU A 176 -10.34 -1.96 18.55
C LEU A 176 -9.55 -0.95 17.70
N VAL A 177 -8.24 -1.16 17.57
CA VAL A 177 -7.35 -0.44 16.67
C VAL A 177 -6.78 -1.42 15.64
N PRO A 178 -7.39 -1.51 14.46
CA PRO A 178 -6.90 -2.37 13.40
C PRO A 178 -5.63 -1.76 12.80
N VAL A 179 -4.48 -2.43 12.90
CA VAL A 179 -3.24 -1.99 12.26
C VAL A 179 -3.22 -2.45 10.81
N ILE A 180 -3.00 -1.51 9.89
CA ILE A 180 -2.94 -1.75 8.45
C ILE A 180 -1.53 -1.47 7.98
N LEU A 181 -0.93 -2.46 7.32
CA LEU A 181 0.42 -2.40 6.78
C LEU A 181 0.37 -2.31 5.26
N GLY A 182 1.45 -1.80 4.66
CA GLY A 182 1.66 -1.93 3.23
C GLY A 182 3.12 -1.77 2.87
N SER A 183 3.62 -2.61 1.98
CA SER A 183 4.97 -2.54 1.44
C SER A 183 4.92 -2.67 -0.06
N ASP A 184 5.79 -1.93 -0.72
CA ASP A 184 6.04 -2.09 -2.15
C ASP A 184 7.46 -1.60 -2.45
N LYS A 185 8.17 -2.35 -3.27
CA LYS A 185 9.54 -2.01 -3.67
C LYS A 185 9.47 -0.99 -4.80
N THR A 186 10.16 0.13 -4.64
CA THR A 186 10.19 1.18 -5.65
C THR A 186 11.62 1.47 -6.13
N THR A 187 11.78 1.57 -7.44
CA THR A 187 12.99 2.07 -8.08
C THR A 187 12.96 3.60 -8.17
N VAL A 188 14.07 4.26 -7.83
CA VAL A 188 14.22 5.73 -7.90
C VAL A 188 15.10 6.22 -9.05
N SER A 189 16.00 5.37 -9.57
CA SER A 189 16.80 5.65 -10.77
C SER A 189 17.06 4.39 -11.57
N VAL A 190 16.75 4.44 -12.87
CA VAL A 190 17.07 3.37 -13.84
C VAL A 190 18.40 3.65 -14.56
N ALA A 191 18.71 4.93 -14.82
CA ALA A 191 19.84 5.33 -15.67
C ALA A 191 21.22 5.29 -14.98
N THR A 192 21.27 5.30 -13.63
CA THR A 192 22.52 5.39 -12.86
C THR A 192 22.70 4.22 -11.87
N GLY A 193 22.31 2.99 -12.26
CA GLY A 193 22.65 1.77 -11.52
C GLY A 193 21.53 1.09 -10.72
N GLN A 194 20.25 1.25 -11.07
CA GLN A 194 19.10 0.59 -10.39
C GLN A 194 19.16 0.73 -8.85
N ASN A 195 18.86 1.95 -8.39
CA ASN A 195 18.67 2.23 -6.97
C ASN A 195 17.22 1.92 -6.58
N ASP A 196 17.05 0.93 -5.71
CA ASP A 196 15.76 0.49 -5.19
C ASP A 196 15.68 0.74 -3.70
N TYR A 197 14.49 1.08 -3.22
CA TYR A 197 14.16 1.17 -1.81
C TYR A 197 12.90 0.37 -1.53
N TYR A 198 12.80 -0.14 -0.30
CA TYR A 198 11.69 -0.97 0.11
C TYR A 198 10.99 -0.39 1.34
N PRO A 199 10.19 0.66 1.16
CA PRO A 199 9.46 1.27 2.25
C PRO A 199 8.33 0.36 2.76
N LEU A 200 8.19 0.33 4.08
CA LEU A 200 7.04 -0.22 4.81
C LEU A 200 6.23 0.95 5.35
N TYR A 201 4.91 0.89 5.21
CA TYR A 201 3.98 1.88 5.73
C TYR A 201 3.07 1.30 6.80
N LEU A 202 2.62 2.15 7.71
CA LEU A 202 1.64 1.83 8.75
C LEU A 202 0.49 2.85 8.74
N SER A 203 -0.71 2.34 8.97
CA SER A 203 -1.96 3.08 9.16
C SER A 203 -2.85 2.34 10.16
N ILE A 204 -3.99 2.93 10.54
CA ILE A 204 -4.98 2.31 11.41
C ILE A 204 -6.36 2.26 10.75
N GLY A 205 -7.16 1.24 11.04
CA GLY A 205 -8.49 1.00 10.46
C GLY A 205 -9.54 2.02 10.88
N ASN A 206 -9.34 2.68 12.01
CA ASN A 206 -10.29 3.64 12.56
C ASN A 206 -10.46 4.89 11.68
N VAL A 207 -9.45 5.28 10.91
CA VAL A 207 -9.54 6.46 10.04
C VAL A 207 -10.36 6.16 8.78
N HIS A 208 -11.32 7.04 8.47
CA HIS A 208 -12.16 6.93 7.27
C HIS A 208 -11.33 6.85 5.98
N ASN A 209 -11.85 6.15 4.98
CA ASN A 209 -11.15 5.88 3.72
C ASN A 209 -10.73 7.16 2.98
N ASN A 210 -11.59 8.17 2.96
CA ASN A 210 -11.30 9.45 2.30
C ASN A 210 -10.17 10.20 3.01
N THR A 211 -10.16 10.22 4.34
CA THR A 211 -9.09 10.82 5.15
C THR A 211 -7.78 10.09 4.97
N ARG A 212 -7.81 8.75 4.93
CA ARG A 212 -6.65 7.91 4.62
C ARG A 212 -6.03 8.23 3.26
N ARG A 213 -6.88 8.53 2.26
CA ARG A 213 -6.46 8.91 0.90
C ARG A 213 -6.01 10.36 0.75
N ALA A 214 -6.62 11.30 1.48
CA ALA A 214 -6.47 12.74 1.28
C ALA A 214 -5.13 13.33 1.80
N HIS A 215 -4.08 12.50 1.92
CA HIS A 215 -2.75 12.93 2.37
C HIS A 215 -2.68 13.58 3.77
N ARG A 216 -3.70 13.43 4.63
CA ARG A 216 -3.72 13.95 6.01
C ARG A 216 -2.89 13.11 7.01
N ASN A 217 -1.70 12.66 6.60
CA ASN A 217 -0.78 11.86 7.44
C ASN A 217 -1.35 10.58 8.09
N ALA A 218 -2.52 10.11 7.66
CA ALA A 218 -3.12 8.84 8.10
C ALA A 218 -2.36 7.57 7.66
N VAL A 219 -1.35 7.72 6.80
CA VAL A 219 -0.43 6.66 6.38
C VAL A 219 0.99 7.18 6.55
N VAL A 220 1.76 6.47 7.38
CA VAL A 220 3.08 6.89 7.86
C VAL A 220 4.13 5.92 7.34
N LEU A 221 5.27 6.43 6.88
CA LEU A 221 6.43 5.61 6.51
C LEU A 221 7.03 4.98 7.77
N LEU A 222 6.85 3.68 7.96
CA LEU A 222 7.31 2.98 9.16
C LEU A 222 8.78 2.57 9.06
N ALA A 223 9.21 2.03 7.92
CA ALA A 223 10.57 1.50 7.78
C ALA A 223 11.10 1.54 6.34
N PHE A 224 12.41 1.39 6.19
CA PHE A 224 13.05 0.95 4.96
C PHE A 224 13.63 -0.45 5.20
N LEU A 225 13.05 -1.45 4.52
CA LEU A 225 13.47 -2.83 4.60
C LEU A 225 14.75 -3.05 3.80
N ALA A 226 15.56 -4.01 4.24
CA ALA A 226 16.77 -4.39 3.54
C ALA A 226 16.43 -5.06 2.19
N ILE A 227 17.20 -4.71 1.15
CA ILE A 227 17.16 -5.38 -0.15
C ILE A 227 18.48 -6.12 -0.33
N PRO A 228 18.55 -7.41 0.02
CA PRO A 228 19.76 -8.18 -0.19
C PRO A 228 20.04 -8.29 -1.69
N LYS A 229 21.26 -7.91 -2.08
CA LYS A 229 21.81 -8.06 -3.43
C LYS A 229 22.94 -9.09 -3.39
N THR A 230 23.08 -9.86 -4.45
CA THR A 230 24.15 -10.85 -4.63
C THR A 230 24.60 -10.85 -6.11
N ASP A 231 25.68 -11.56 -6.42
CA ASP A 231 26.09 -11.88 -7.79
C ASP A 231 25.02 -12.70 -8.54
N ARG A 232 25.05 -12.64 -9.87
CA ARG A 232 24.03 -13.28 -10.72
C ARG A 232 23.96 -14.80 -10.51
N ASP A 233 25.10 -15.44 -10.29
CA ASP A 233 25.18 -16.89 -10.14
C ASP A 233 24.45 -17.37 -8.87
N SER A 234 24.41 -16.51 -7.85
CA SER A 234 23.77 -16.80 -6.56
C SER A 234 22.30 -16.35 -6.49
N GLU A 235 21.86 -15.44 -7.35
CA GLU A 235 20.56 -14.77 -7.25
C GLU A 235 19.37 -15.74 -7.34
N ASP A 236 19.52 -16.79 -8.15
CA ASP A 236 18.48 -17.79 -8.41
C ASP A 236 18.63 -19.09 -7.60
N THR A 237 19.63 -19.16 -6.73
CA THR A 237 19.83 -20.32 -5.84
C THR A 237 18.69 -20.46 -4.83
N ALA A 238 18.36 -21.71 -4.47
CA ALA A 238 17.29 -22.00 -3.51
C ALA A 238 17.62 -21.40 -2.13
N GLU A 239 18.90 -21.46 -1.74
CA GLU A 239 19.44 -20.97 -0.48
C GLU A 239 19.28 -19.45 -0.36
N PHE A 240 19.68 -18.70 -1.40
CA PHE A 240 19.55 -17.25 -1.38
C PHE A 240 18.08 -16.81 -1.43
N ARG A 241 17.25 -17.44 -2.28
CA ARG A 241 15.80 -17.18 -2.32
C ARG A 241 15.15 -17.42 -0.96
N LYS A 242 15.52 -18.51 -0.27
CA LYS A 242 15.07 -18.80 1.10
C LYS A 242 15.54 -17.72 2.08
N PHE A 243 16.83 -17.37 2.07
CA PHE A 243 17.38 -16.32 2.92
C PHE A 243 16.65 -14.99 2.74
N ARG A 244 16.35 -14.59 1.50
CA ARG A 244 15.58 -13.37 1.20
C ARG A 244 14.21 -13.36 1.87
N ARG A 245 13.49 -14.48 1.81
CA ARG A 245 12.17 -14.62 2.44
C ARG A 245 12.27 -14.61 3.96
N GLN A 246 13.25 -15.34 4.53
CA GLN A 246 13.51 -15.33 5.98
C GLN A 246 13.88 -13.93 6.49
N LEU A 247 14.79 -13.23 5.79
CA LEU A 247 15.18 -11.87 6.10
C LEU A 247 13.97 -10.95 6.15
N PHE A 248 13.07 -11.05 5.17
CA PHE A 248 11.84 -10.25 5.13
C PHE A 248 10.94 -10.53 6.34
N HIS A 249 10.59 -11.78 6.62
CA HIS A 249 9.69 -12.12 7.73
C HIS A 249 10.28 -11.81 9.10
N THR A 250 11.56 -12.16 9.34
CA THR A 250 12.25 -11.87 10.60
C THR A 250 12.36 -10.35 10.84
N THR A 251 12.59 -9.58 9.77
CA THR A 251 12.64 -8.12 9.85
C THR A 251 11.28 -7.54 10.25
N LEU A 252 10.19 -7.97 9.63
CA LEU A 252 8.84 -7.51 9.98
C LEU A 252 8.46 -7.90 11.42
N ALA A 253 8.75 -9.13 11.83
CA ALA A 253 8.52 -9.58 13.21
C ALA A 253 9.28 -8.72 14.23
N ARG A 254 10.55 -8.39 13.93
CA ARG A 254 11.36 -7.52 14.79
C ARG A 254 10.81 -6.09 14.87
N ILE A 255 10.50 -5.48 13.73
CA ILE A 255 9.95 -4.11 13.66
C ILE A 255 8.66 -4.02 14.46
N LEU A 256 7.72 -4.93 14.21
CA LEU A 256 6.36 -4.88 14.76
C LEU A 256 6.28 -5.34 16.22
N SER A 257 7.37 -5.85 16.79
CA SER A 257 7.39 -6.41 18.16
C SER A 257 6.85 -5.47 19.24
N SER A 258 6.98 -4.15 19.10
CA SER A 258 6.46 -3.19 20.07
C SER A 258 4.92 -3.09 20.11
N LEU A 259 4.21 -3.68 19.14
CA LEU A 259 2.75 -3.75 19.15
C LEU A 259 2.20 -4.89 20.02
N ARG A 260 3.00 -5.93 20.32
CA ARG A 260 2.52 -7.16 20.98
C ARG A 260 1.83 -6.90 22.32
N ASP A 261 2.35 -5.94 23.08
CA ASP A 261 1.79 -5.58 24.38
C ASP A 261 0.36 -5.04 24.23
N GLY A 262 0.15 -4.06 23.36
CA GLY A 262 -1.18 -3.51 23.04
C GLY A 262 -2.15 -4.49 22.37
N MET A 263 -1.65 -5.61 21.84
CA MET A 263 -2.49 -6.70 21.33
C MET A 263 -2.92 -7.70 22.41
N SER A 264 -2.19 -7.74 23.54
CA SER A 264 -2.42 -8.70 24.63
C SER A 264 -3.01 -8.05 25.87
N LYS A 265 -2.83 -6.73 26.04
CA LYS A 265 -3.41 -5.92 27.11
C LYS A 265 -3.86 -4.57 26.56
N PRO A 266 -4.94 -3.97 27.08
CA PRO A 266 -5.37 -2.67 26.60
C PRO A 266 -4.37 -1.59 27.01
N GLU A 267 -4.05 -0.70 26.07
CA GLU A 267 -3.28 0.52 26.33
C GLU A 267 -4.24 1.72 26.45
N VAL A 268 -3.91 2.74 27.25
CA VAL A 268 -4.77 3.92 27.40
C VAL A 268 -4.22 5.06 26.57
N TRP A 269 -4.93 5.42 25.50
CA TRP A 269 -4.54 6.49 24.61
C TRP A 269 -5.60 7.56 24.47
N ARG A 270 -5.15 8.80 24.30
CA ARG A 270 -6.01 9.91 23.89
C ARG A 270 -6.34 9.74 22.41
N CYS A 271 -7.61 9.88 22.06
CA CYS A 271 -8.11 9.77 20.69
C CYS A 271 -8.42 11.16 20.08
N PRO A 272 -8.83 11.25 18.80
CA PRO A 272 -8.99 12.53 18.11
C PRO A 272 -10.03 13.48 18.73
N ASP A 273 -11.01 12.97 19.47
CA ASP A 273 -12.02 13.75 20.20
C ASP A 273 -11.57 14.19 21.60
N GLY A 274 -10.29 14.04 21.93
CA GLY A 274 -9.72 14.44 23.22
C GLY A 274 -9.97 13.46 24.37
N HIS A 275 -10.78 12.42 24.19
CA HIS A 275 -11.06 11.44 25.24
C HIS A 275 -10.00 10.34 25.28
N PHE A 276 -9.70 9.86 26.50
CA PHE A 276 -8.86 8.70 26.71
C PHE A 276 -9.68 7.42 26.62
N ARG A 277 -9.18 6.43 25.87
CA ARG A 277 -9.82 5.13 25.71
C ARG A 277 -8.81 4.02 25.96
N ARG A 278 -9.30 2.91 26.52
CA ARG A 278 -8.62 1.61 26.48
C ARG A 278 -8.63 1.14 25.04
N THR A 279 -7.48 0.85 24.47
CA THR A 279 -7.29 0.45 23.06
C THR A 279 -6.68 -0.93 22.99
N ALA A 280 -7.19 -1.77 22.09
CA ALA A 280 -6.67 -3.10 21.82
C ALA A 280 -6.25 -3.20 20.35
N TYR A 281 -5.02 -3.63 20.11
CA TYR A 281 -4.43 -3.67 18.77
C TYR A 281 -4.66 -5.02 18.10
N ALA A 282 -4.81 -5.03 16.78
CA ALA A 282 -4.84 -6.25 15.98
C ALA A 282 -4.23 -5.99 14.60
N LEU A 283 -3.44 -6.92 14.08
CA LEU A 283 -2.93 -6.82 12.71
C LEU A 283 -4.04 -7.21 11.74
N ALA A 284 -4.59 -6.22 11.04
CA ALA A 284 -5.89 -6.34 10.43
C ALA A 284 -5.85 -6.50 8.92
N ALA A 285 -4.97 -5.74 8.26
CA ALA A 285 -4.88 -5.75 6.81
C ALA A 285 -3.46 -5.49 6.32
N TYR A 286 -3.13 -6.04 5.16
CA TYR A 286 -1.86 -5.84 4.47
C TYR A 286 -2.10 -5.52 2.99
N ILE A 287 -1.69 -4.32 2.59
CA ILE A 287 -1.76 -3.80 1.23
C ILE A 287 -0.49 -4.21 0.48
N ALA A 288 -0.64 -5.09 -0.50
CA ALA A 288 0.46 -5.68 -1.25
C ALA A 288 -0.01 -6.06 -2.66
N ASP A 289 0.89 -6.00 -3.64
CA ASP A 289 0.65 -6.54 -4.96
C ASP A 289 0.75 -8.08 -4.96
N TYR A 290 0.43 -8.76 -6.06
CA TYR A 290 0.36 -10.22 -6.07
C TYR A 290 1.69 -10.93 -5.70
N PRO A 291 2.84 -10.59 -6.32
CA PRO A 291 4.14 -11.14 -5.90
C PRO A 291 4.43 -10.94 -4.40
N GLU A 292 4.11 -9.76 -3.87
CA GLU A 292 4.29 -9.44 -2.46
C GLU A 292 3.31 -10.25 -1.57
N GLN A 293 2.06 -10.43 -1.99
CA GLN A 293 1.08 -11.28 -1.29
C GLN A 293 1.57 -12.73 -1.19
N VAL A 294 2.21 -13.26 -2.24
CA VAL A 294 2.81 -14.60 -2.26
C VAL A 294 4.01 -14.67 -1.30
N LEU A 295 4.84 -13.64 -1.25
CA LEU A 295 5.94 -13.54 -0.28
C LEU A 295 5.41 -13.55 1.14
N LEU A 296 4.46 -12.66 1.45
CA LEU A 296 3.85 -12.49 2.78
C LEU A 296 3.21 -13.78 3.30
N SER A 297 2.52 -14.50 2.42
CA SER A 297 1.79 -15.73 2.77
C SER A 297 2.65 -17.00 2.74
N CYS A 298 3.96 -16.87 2.46
CA CYS A 298 4.88 -18.00 2.29
C CYS A 298 4.37 -19.03 1.27
N LEU A 299 3.84 -18.56 0.14
CA LEU A 299 3.33 -19.42 -0.93
C LEU A 299 4.26 -19.45 -2.15
N VAL A 300 3.97 -20.40 -3.03
CA VAL A 300 4.59 -20.60 -4.33
C VAL A 300 3.91 -19.70 -5.37
N GLN A 301 4.70 -19.08 -6.24
CA GLN A 301 4.17 -18.22 -7.29
C GLN A 301 3.31 -19.01 -8.27
N GLY A 302 2.11 -18.51 -8.54
CA GLY A 302 1.08 -19.13 -9.38
C GLY A 302 -0.16 -19.54 -8.58
N TRP A 303 -0.02 -19.67 -7.26
CA TRP A 303 -1.11 -20.03 -6.35
C TRP A 303 -1.89 -18.81 -5.86
N CYS A 304 -3.17 -19.01 -5.52
CA CYS A 304 -3.96 -17.97 -4.87
C CYS A 304 -3.53 -17.81 -3.40
N PRO A 305 -3.27 -16.58 -2.92
CA PRO A 305 -2.93 -16.35 -1.53
C PRO A 305 -4.14 -16.30 -0.59
N ILE A 306 -5.35 -16.24 -1.14
CA ILE A 306 -6.61 -16.13 -0.37
C ILE A 306 -7.33 -17.48 -0.28
N CYS A 307 -7.31 -18.33 -1.32
CA CYS A 307 -8.00 -19.62 -1.33
C CYS A 307 -7.12 -20.79 -1.75
N THR A 308 -7.65 -22.00 -1.60
CA THR A 308 -6.96 -23.27 -1.87
C THR A 308 -7.03 -23.71 -3.34
N SER A 309 -7.48 -22.85 -4.27
CA SER A 309 -7.53 -23.20 -5.69
C SER A 309 -6.16 -23.65 -6.22
N MET A 310 -6.19 -24.68 -7.07
CA MET A 310 -5.00 -25.22 -7.72
C MET A 310 -4.41 -24.20 -8.71
N SER A 311 -3.09 -24.03 -8.72
CA SER A 311 -2.41 -23.05 -9.56
C SER A 311 -2.62 -23.24 -11.08
N ASN A 312 -2.98 -24.45 -11.51
CA ASN A 312 -3.28 -24.80 -12.90
C ASN A 312 -4.80 -24.86 -13.22
N ASN A 313 -5.65 -24.63 -12.21
CA ASN A 313 -7.11 -24.56 -12.34
C ASN A 313 -7.69 -23.61 -11.29
N LEU A 314 -7.33 -22.32 -11.40
CA LEU A 314 -7.69 -21.35 -10.37
C LEU A 314 -9.21 -21.11 -10.27
N ASP A 315 -9.94 -21.31 -11.36
CA ASP A 315 -11.39 -21.11 -11.43
C ASP A 315 -12.20 -22.38 -11.08
N GLY A 316 -11.55 -23.41 -10.54
CA GLY A 316 -12.23 -24.60 -10.04
C GLY A 316 -13.20 -24.30 -8.89
N HIS A 317 -14.23 -25.13 -8.76
CA HIS A 317 -15.36 -24.89 -7.85
C HIS A 317 -15.13 -25.35 -6.40
N ASP A 318 -14.06 -26.11 -6.11
CA ASP A 318 -13.83 -26.75 -4.81
C ASP A 318 -12.84 -25.99 -3.90
N SER A 319 -12.72 -24.67 -4.07
CA SER A 319 -11.79 -23.88 -3.26
C SER A 319 -12.42 -23.36 -1.97
N VAL A 320 -11.62 -23.37 -0.90
CA VAL A 320 -11.97 -22.74 0.38
C VAL A 320 -10.97 -21.65 0.73
N LEU A 321 -11.37 -20.71 1.59
CA LEU A 321 -10.47 -19.67 2.07
C LEU A 321 -9.33 -20.30 2.89
N ARG A 322 -8.10 -19.84 2.64
CA ARG A 322 -6.93 -20.23 3.43
C ARG A 322 -7.02 -19.60 4.82
N SER A 323 -6.41 -20.29 5.77
CA SER A 323 -6.25 -19.81 7.13
C SER A 323 -4.93 -20.33 7.68
N ARG A 324 -4.42 -19.68 8.73
CA ARG A 324 -3.26 -20.17 9.47
C ARG A 324 -3.43 -21.63 9.88
N GLN A 325 -4.59 -21.99 10.42
CA GLN A 325 -4.89 -23.35 10.87
C GLN A 325 -4.80 -24.37 9.73
N HIS A 326 -5.32 -24.03 8.54
CA HIS A 326 -5.22 -24.92 7.38
C HIS A 326 -3.77 -25.14 6.96
N VAL A 327 -2.97 -24.07 6.87
CA VAL A 327 -1.58 -24.19 6.43
C VAL A 327 -0.71 -24.88 7.47
N GLU A 328 -0.90 -24.61 8.75
CA GLU A 328 -0.21 -25.34 9.84
C GLU A 328 -0.57 -26.83 9.82
N PHE A 329 -1.83 -27.19 9.58
CA PHE A 329 -2.23 -28.58 9.40
C PHE A 329 -1.51 -29.24 8.22
N CYS A 330 -1.45 -28.58 7.06
CA CYS A 330 -0.73 -29.10 5.91
C CYS A 330 0.76 -29.30 6.24
N ILE A 331 1.40 -28.31 6.88
CA ILE A 331 2.83 -28.39 7.26
C ILE A 331 3.10 -29.58 8.18
N CYS A 332 2.19 -29.90 9.10
CA CYS A 332 2.32 -31.07 9.95
C CYS A 332 2.05 -32.40 9.24
N ALA A 333 1.21 -32.39 8.20
CA ALA A 333 0.73 -33.61 7.55
C ALA A 333 1.58 -34.07 6.36
N PHE A 334 2.28 -33.17 5.68
CA PHE A 334 2.92 -33.44 4.39
C PHE A 334 4.41 -33.09 4.37
N VAL A 335 5.17 -33.75 3.49
CA VAL A 335 6.59 -33.42 3.28
C VAL A 335 6.74 -32.16 2.43
N LEU A 336 7.93 -31.52 2.45
CA LEU A 336 8.17 -30.24 1.76
C LEU A 336 7.85 -30.26 0.26
N ALA A 337 8.14 -31.38 -0.43
CA ALA A 337 7.82 -31.51 -1.86
C ALA A 337 6.31 -31.51 -2.11
N GLU A 338 5.53 -32.25 -1.31
CA GLU A 338 4.07 -32.30 -1.42
C GLU A 338 3.43 -30.95 -1.05
N LEU A 339 3.95 -30.26 -0.02
CA LEU A 339 3.53 -28.91 0.33
C LEU A 339 3.70 -27.93 -0.82
N TRP A 340 4.84 -28.00 -1.51
CA TRP A 340 5.14 -27.16 -2.65
C TRP A 340 4.23 -27.46 -3.84
N ASP A 341 4.13 -28.73 -4.24
CA ASP A 341 3.47 -29.14 -5.48
C ASP A 341 1.94 -29.22 -5.36
N GLN A 342 1.41 -29.66 -4.23
CA GLN A 342 -0.03 -29.93 -4.06
C GLN A 342 -0.76 -28.82 -3.29
N TYR A 343 -0.07 -28.04 -2.47
CA TYR A 343 -0.69 -27.00 -1.62
C TYR A 343 -0.18 -25.59 -1.91
N GLY A 344 0.92 -25.47 -2.67
CA GLY A 344 1.58 -24.20 -2.96
C GLY A 344 2.20 -23.55 -1.74
N VAL A 345 2.54 -24.32 -0.70
CA VAL A 345 3.07 -23.83 0.57
C VAL A 345 4.58 -24.01 0.62
N VAL A 346 5.31 -22.96 0.99
CA VAL A 346 6.75 -23.01 1.27
C VAL A 346 6.94 -23.39 2.73
N GLY A 347 6.96 -24.70 3.00
CA GLY A 347 6.85 -25.27 4.36
C GLY A 347 8.03 -25.04 5.30
N ASP A 348 9.16 -24.55 4.81
CA ASP A 348 10.36 -24.26 5.60
C ASP A 348 10.48 -22.77 5.99
N LEU A 349 9.40 -22.01 5.81
CA LEU A 349 9.26 -20.62 6.21
C LEU A 349 8.08 -20.45 7.17
N THR A 350 8.19 -19.46 8.04
CA THR A 350 7.12 -19.07 8.95
C THR A 350 6.75 -17.62 8.69
N PRO A 351 5.48 -17.32 8.35
CA PRO A 351 5.02 -15.94 8.21
C PRO A 351 5.23 -15.15 9.50
N PHE A 352 5.67 -13.89 9.38
CA PHE A 352 5.90 -12.99 10.52
C PHE A 352 4.65 -12.79 11.40
N THR A 353 3.45 -13.04 10.88
CA THR A 353 2.19 -12.91 11.62
C THR A 353 2.02 -14.00 12.67
N ASN A 354 2.69 -15.16 12.53
CA ASN A 354 2.59 -16.24 13.50
C ASN A 354 3.12 -15.87 14.89
N ASP A 355 3.99 -14.86 14.91
CA ASP A 355 4.59 -14.25 16.06
C ASP A 355 3.63 -13.34 16.84
N PHE A 356 2.50 -12.94 16.27
CA PHE A 356 1.58 -11.98 16.89
C PHE A 356 0.23 -12.64 17.21
N PRO A 357 -0.38 -12.35 18.37
CA PRO A 357 -1.78 -12.71 18.59
C PRO A 357 -2.63 -11.94 17.58
N HIS A 358 -3.86 -12.38 17.32
CA HIS A 358 -4.79 -11.62 16.47
C HIS A 358 -4.30 -11.31 15.04
N ALA A 359 -3.34 -12.09 14.52
CA ALA A 359 -2.76 -11.92 13.20
C ALA A 359 -2.82 -13.26 12.42
N ASP A 360 -3.45 -13.24 11.24
CA ASP A 360 -3.53 -14.37 10.32
C ASP A 360 -3.31 -13.83 8.91
N ILE A 361 -2.15 -14.10 8.31
CA ILE A 361 -1.78 -13.45 7.04
C ILE A 361 -2.80 -13.75 5.94
N TYR A 362 -3.36 -14.96 5.91
CA TYR A 362 -4.34 -15.39 4.92
C TYR A 362 -5.69 -14.66 5.04
N LYS A 363 -5.93 -14.02 6.19
CA LYS A 363 -7.12 -13.20 6.47
C LYS A 363 -6.83 -11.71 6.51
N MET A 364 -5.60 -11.29 6.21
CA MET A 364 -5.18 -9.88 6.22
C MET A 364 -4.98 -9.32 4.81
N LEU A 365 -4.85 -10.14 3.78
CA LEU A 365 -4.55 -9.66 2.43
C LEU A 365 -5.73 -8.88 1.84
N THR A 366 -5.48 -7.64 1.43
CA THR A 366 -6.51 -6.75 0.90
C THR A 366 -6.62 -6.83 -0.63
N PRO A 367 -7.79 -6.46 -1.20
CA PRO A 367 -7.93 -6.36 -2.64
C PRO A 367 -7.11 -5.18 -3.17
N ASP A 368 -6.45 -5.37 -4.31
CA ASP A 368 -5.62 -4.33 -4.92
C ASP A 368 -6.11 -3.91 -6.31
N LEU A 369 -6.92 -2.86 -6.34
CA LEU A 369 -7.47 -2.30 -7.59
C LEU A 369 -6.37 -1.90 -8.59
N LEU A 370 -5.21 -1.45 -8.11
CA LEU A 370 -4.17 -0.92 -8.98
C LEU A 370 -3.39 -2.05 -9.68
N HIS A 371 -2.74 -2.97 -8.96
CA HIS A 371 -1.90 -3.99 -9.60
C HIS A 371 -2.69 -5.21 -10.05
N GLN A 372 -3.77 -5.60 -9.36
CA GLN A 372 -4.58 -6.74 -9.79
C GLN A 372 -5.49 -6.35 -10.96
N ILE A 373 -6.32 -5.33 -10.80
CA ILE A 373 -7.39 -5.01 -11.77
C ILE A 373 -6.89 -4.12 -12.90
N ILE A 374 -6.37 -2.94 -12.58
CA ILE A 374 -6.02 -1.92 -13.59
C ILE A 374 -4.75 -2.29 -14.36
N LYS A 375 -3.64 -2.57 -13.67
CA LYS A 375 -2.39 -2.97 -14.35
C LYS A 375 -2.46 -4.44 -14.78
N GLY A 376 -2.99 -5.33 -13.95
CA GLY A 376 -3.07 -6.76 -14.24
C GLY A 376 -4.11 -7.13 -15.29
N VAL A 377 -5.39 -7.17 -14.90
CA VAL A 377 -6.44 -7.70 -15.78
C VAL A 377 -6.65 -6.81 -17.01
N PHE A 378 -6.73 -5.49 -16.84
CA PHE A 378 -6.94 -4.61 -17.99
C PHE A 378 -5.71 -4.53 -18.89
N LYS A 379 -4.61 -3.96 -18.38
CA LYS A 379 -3.43 -3.67 -19.19
C LYS A 379 -2.67 -4.94 -19.58
N ASP A 380 -2.21 -5.71 -18.60
CA ASP A 380 -1.29 -6.83 -18.84
C ASP A 380 -2.01 -8.04 -19.48
N HIS A 381 -3.33 -8.21 -19.26
CA HIS A 381 -4.11 -9.27 -19.90
C HIS A 381 -4.93 -8.75 -21.09
N LEU A 382 -6.05 -8.03 -20.88
CA LEU A 382 -7.02 -7.76 -21.96
C LEU A 382 -6.44 -6.94 -23.13
N VAL A 383 -5.68 -5.87 -22.86
CA VAL A 383 -5.05 -5.07 -23.92
C VAL A 383 -3.99 -5.88 -24.67
N THR A 384 -3.19 -6.68 -23.95
CA THR A 384 -2.20 -7.59 -24.54
C THR A 384 -2.87 -8.63 -25.43
N TRP A 385 -3.91 -9.29 -24.94
CA TRP A 385 -4.63 -10.37 -25.62
C TRP A 385 -5.34 -9.88 -26.89
N ILE A 386 -5.87 -8.67 -26.90
CA ILE A 386 -6.39 -8.05 -28.12
C ILE A 386 -5.28 -7.83 -29.15
N GLY A 387 -4.10 -7.39 -28.72
CA GLY A 387 -2.93 -7.28 -29.60
C GLY A 387 -2.49 -8.63 -30.17
N GLU A 388 -2.47 -9.67 -29.34
CA GLU A 388 -2.15 -11.05 -29.74
C GLU A 388 -3.18 -11.60 -30.74
N TYR A 389 -4.48 -11.41 -30.47
CA TYR A 389 -5.56 -11.77 -31.38
C TYR A 389 -5.37 -11.19 -32.78
N LEU A 390 -5.09 -9.88 -32.87
CA LEU A 390 -4.91 -9.21 -34.15
C LEU A 390 -3.72 -9.79 -34.92
N LYS A 391 -2.63 -10.11 -34.22
CA LYS A 391 -1.45 -10.76 -34.82
C LYS A 391 -1.76 -12.18 -35.31
N ILE A 392 -2.49 -12.97 -34.54
CA ILE A 392 -2.91 -14.33 -34.92
C ILE A 392 -3.83 -14.28 -36.15
N THR A 393 -4.77 -13.34 -36.19
CA THR A 393 -5.84 -13.30 -37.19
C THR A 393 -5.39 -12.67 -38.51
N HIS A 394 -4.59 -11.60 -38.46
CA HIS A 394 -4.26 -10.78 -39.63
C HIS A 394 -2.77 -10.83 -40.02
N GLY A 395 -1.93 -11.46 -39.20
CA GLY A 395 -0.47 -11.38 -39.33
C GLY A 395 0.09 -10.05 -38.82
N GLU A 396 1.40 -10.01 -38.56
CA GLU A 396 2.02 -8.91 -37.82
C GLU A 396 1.90 -7.53 -38.50
N ALA A 397 2.09 -7.47 -39.83
CA ALA A 397 2.04 -6.20 -40.56
C ALA A 397 0.64 -5.57 -40.53
N GLU A 398 -0.40 -6.36 -40.77
CA GLU A 398 -1.78 -5.86 -40.77
C GLU A 398 -2.28 -5.59 -39.34
N ALA A 399 -1.91 -6.45 -38.38
CA ALA A 399 -2.18 -6.19 -36.97
C ALA A 399 -1.63 -4.83 -36.53
N ASN A 400 -0.41 -4.47 -36.93
CA ASN A 400 0.16 -3.17 -36.62
C ASN A 400 -0.63 -2.01 -37.26
N ARG A 401 -1.15 -2.16 -38.49
CA ARG A 401 -2.02 -1.14 -39.11
C ARG A 401 -3.34 -0.97 -38.35
N ILE A 402 -3.94 -2.07 -37.91
CA ILE A 402 -5.17 -2.04 -37.10
C ILE A 402 -4.89 -1.38 -35.74
N LEU A 403 -3.78 -1.73 -35.08
CA LEU A 403 -3.37 -1.09 -33.82
C LEU A 403 -3.14 0.42 -34.00
N ASP A 404 -2.60 0.85 -35.14
CA ASP A 404 -2.44 2.27 -35.48
C ASP A 404 -3.79 2.97 -35.74
N ASP A 405 -4.79 2.27 -36.26
CA ASP A 405 -6.17 2.79 -36.33
C ASP A 405 -6.80 2.91 -34.94
N ILE A 406 -6.64 1.91 -34.08
CA ILE A 406 -7.10 1.96 -32.68
C ILE A 406 -6.45 3.16 -31.97
N ASP A 407 -5.15 3.36 -32.15
CA ASP A 407 -4.40 4.48 -31.57
C ASP A 407 -4.88 5.84 -32.12
N ARG A 408 -5.21 5.93 -33.42
CA ARG A 408 -5.85 7.12 -34.01
C ARG A 408 -7.25 7.39 -33.44
N ARG A 409 -8.07 6.37 -33.21
CA ARG A 409 -9.39 6.51 -32.59
C ARG A 409 -9.28 7.02 -31.15
N ILE A 410 -8.31 6.51 -30.40
CA ILE A 410 -8.01 6.98 -29.04
C ILE A 410 -7.55 8.45 -29.04
N ALA A 411 -6.72 8.85 -29.99
CA ALA A 411 -6.26 10.23 -30.14
C ALA A 411 -7.37 11.20 -30.55
N ALA A 412 -8.38 10.71 -31.27
CA ALA A 412 -9.53 11.49 -31.75
C ALA A 412 -10.60 11.77 -30.67
N VAL A 413 -10.47 11.19 -29.48
CA VAL A 413 -11.44 11.39 -28.39
C VAL A 413 -11.53 12.90 -28.03
N PRO A 414 -12.74 13.47 -28.00
CA PRO A 414 -12.91 14.90 -27.74
C PRO A 414 -12.44 15.27 -26.33
N LEU A 415 -12.11 16.55 -26.19
CA LEU A 415 -11.77 17.14 -24.90
C LEU A 415 -12.91 16.99 -23.89
N TYR A 416 -12.58 16.42 -22.73
CA TYR A 416 -13.49 16.37 -21.60
C TYR A 416 -12.74 16.66 -20.29
N PRO A 417 -13.30 17.44 -19.35
CA PRO A 417 -12.67 17.68 -18.05
C PRO A 417 -12.30 16.37 -17.34
N ASN A 418 -11.08 16.27 -16.82
CA ASN A 418 -10.56 15.07 -16.12
C ASN A 418 -10.42 13.80 -17.00
N LEU A 419 -10.46 13.94 -18.32
CA LEU A 419 -10.02 12.90 -19.26
C LEU A 419 -8.62 13.24 -19.80
N ARG A 420 -7.69 12.31 -19.61
CA ARG A 420 -6.32 12.47 -20.10
C ARG A 420 -6.30 12.30 -21.63
N ARG A 421 -5.53 13.16 -22.31
CA ARG A 421 -5.31 13.05 -23.76
C ARG A 421 -4.23 12.05 -24.09
N PHE A 422 -4.39 11.41 -25.25
CA PHE A 422 -3.46 10.43 -25.79
C PHE A 422 -3.17 10.74 -27.26
N PRO A 423 -2.37 11.79 -27.55
CA PRO A 423 -2.13 12.25 -28.92
C PRO A 423 -1.45 11.20 -29.81
N GLU A 424 -0.68 10.29 -29.21
CA GLU A 424 0.00 9.17 -29.89
C GLU A 424 -0.69 7.81 -29.63
N GLY A 425 -1.97 7.82 -29.21
CA GLY A 425 -2.70 6.61 -28.86
C GLY A 425 -2.05 5.86 -27.69
N ARG A 426 -1.87 4.54 -27.78
CA ARG A 426 -1.34 3.71 -26.68
C ARG A 426 0.19 3.58 -26.64
N ARG A 427 0.93 4.22 -27.56
CA ARG A 427 2.40 4.08 -27.72
C ARG A 427 3.21 4.82 -26.64
N PHE A 428 2.98 4.53 -25.36
CA PHE A 428 3.77 5.10 -24.25
C PHE A 428 5.02 4.27 -23.95
N LYS A 429 6.16 4.93 -23.74
CA LYS A 429 7.40 4.26 -23.26
C LYS A 429 7.26 3.65 -21.87
N GLN A 430 6.42 4.22 -21.00
CA GLN A 430 6.11 3.71 -19.66
C GLN A 430 4.65 4.00 -19.31
N TRP A 431 3.90 2.96 -18.93
CA TRP A 431 2.50 3.10 -18.51
C TRP A 431 2.42 3.31 -17.01
N THR A 432 1.88 4.45 -16.58
CA THR A 432 1.53 4.66 -15.17
C THR A 432 0.16 4.07 -14.84
N GLY A 433 -0.16 3.97 -13.54
CA GLY A 433 -1.50 3.60 -13.09
C GLY A 433 -2.57 4.56 -13.62
N ASP A 434 -2.26 5.85 -13.71
CA ASP A 434 -3.21 6.86 -14.20
C ASP A 434 -3.37 6.82 -15.73
N ASP A 435 -2.31 6.48 -16.48
CA ASP A 435 -2.43 6.22 -17.92
C ASP A 435 -3.39 5.06 -18.18
N SER A 436 -3.24 3.97 -17.42
CA SER A 436 -4.09 2.78 -17.54
C SER A 436 -5.55 3.13 -17.23
N LYS A 437 -5.82 3.83 -16.12
CA LYS A 437 -7.18 4.28 -15.74
C LYS A 437 -7.82 5.19 -16.79
N ALA A 438 -7.04 6.08 -17.41
CA ALA A 438 -7.56 6.97 -18.43
C ALA A 438 -7.82 6.21 -19.73
N LEU A 439 -6.95 5.27 -20.12
CA LEU A 439 -7.16 4.44 -21.30
C LEU A 439 -8.42 3.58 -21.17
N MET A 440 -8.69 3.00 -20.00
CA MET A 440 -9.92 2.22 -19.73
C MET A 440 -11.20 2.95 -20.14
N LYS A 441 -11.23 4.29 -20.03
CA LYS A 441 -12.41 5.11 -20.35
C LYS A 441 -12.68 5.24 -21.85
N VAL A 442 -11.67 5.02 -22.69
CA VAL A 442 -11.73 5.29 -24.14
C VAL A 442 -11.42 4.06 -24.99
N TYR A 443 -10.96 2.98 -24.38
CA TYR A 443 -10.49 1.79 -25.11
C TYR A 443 -11.62 0.99 -25.77
N LEU A 444 -12.77 0.86 -25.10
CA LEU A 444 -13.91 0.08 -25.59
C LEU A 444 -14.41 0.54 -26.98
N PRO A 445 -14.73 1.83 -27.21
CA PRO A 445 -15.12 2.29 -28.55
C PRO A 445 -13.97 2.25 -29.56
N ALA A 446 -12.71 2.28 -29.12
CA ALA A 446 -11.57 2.26 -30.02
C ALA A 446 -11.36 0.89 -30.69
N ILE A 447 -11.71 -0.21 -30.02
CA ILE A 447 -11.55 -1.57 -30.54
C ILE A 447 -12.78 -2.08 -31.33
N GLU A 448 -13.91 -1.37 -31.25
CA GLU A 448 -15.15 -1.77 -31.92
C GLU A 448 -14.96 -1.85 -33.45
N GLY A 449 -15.45 -2.94 -34.05
CA GLY A 449 -15.31 -3.21 -35.49
C GLY A 449 -13.96 -3.79 -35.90
N HIS A 450 -12.95 -3.80 -35.01
CA HIS A 450 -11.64 -4.42 -35.24
C HIS A 450 -11.47 -5.78 -34.58
N VAL A 451 -12.34 -6.12 -33.61
CA VAL A 451 -12.30 -7.39 -32.87
C VAL A 451 -13.69 -8.03 -32.85
N PRO A 452 -13.80 -9.34 -32.59
CA PRO A 452 -15.09 -10.02 -32.48
C PRO A 452 -15.95 -9.41 -31.38
N PRO A 453 -17.30 -9.37 -31.53
CA PRO A 453 -18.20 -8.83 -30.51
C PRO A 453 -17.99 -9.43 -29.11
N GLY A 454 -17.61 -10.72 -29.04
CA GLY A 454 -17.29 -11.38 -27.77
C GLY A 454 -16.16 -10.71 -26.98
N MET A 455 -15.13 -10.18 -27.65
CA MET A 455 -14.04 -9.45 -26.99
C MET A 455 -14.51 -8.09 -26.47
N VAL A 456 -15.36 -7.40 -27.23
CA VAL A 456 -16.00 -6.14 -26.79
C VAL A 456 -16.85 -6.40 -25.55
N HIS A 457 -17.67 -7.45 -25.55
CA HIS A 457 -18.47 -7.84 -24.38
C HIS A 457 -17.61 -8.21 -23.17
N ALA A 458 -16.50 -8.93 -23.37
CA ALA A 458 -15.57 -9.27 -22.29
C ALA A 458 -14.97 -8.01 -21.66
N VAL A 459 -14.47 -7.06 -22.47
CA VAL A 459 -13.94 -5.79 -21.97
C VAL A 459 -15.03 -4.96 -21.29
N SER A 460 -16.24 -4.91 -21.86
CA SER A 460 -17.38 -4.19 -21.26
C SER A 460 -17.77 -4.74 -19.88
N ALA A 461 -17.95 -6.05 -19.75
CA ALA A 461 -18.27 -6.70 -18.48
C ALA A 461 -17.17 -6.51 -17.43
N PHE A 462 -15.90 -6.54 -17.85
CA PHE A 462 -14.78 -6.21 -16.98
C PHE A 462 -14.80 -4.74 -16.52
N LEU A 463 -15.14 -3.79 -17.40
CA LEU A 463 -15.27 -2.38 -17.03
C LEU A 463 -16.42 -2.16 -16.05
N ASP A 464 -17.56 -2.84 -16.23
CA ASP A 464 -18.66 -2.83 -15.25
C ASP A 464 -18.18 -3.26 -13.86
N PHE A 465 -17.48 -4.40 -13.78
CA PHE A 465 -16.88 -4.88 -12.54
C PHE A 465 -15.98 -3.81 -11.90
N CYS A 466 -15.13 -3.17 -12.71
CA CYS A 466 -14.25 -2.10 -12.24
C CYS A 466 -15.02 -0.90 -11.68
N TYR A 467 -16.14 -0.51 -12.33
CA TYR A 467 -16.96 0.59 -11.84
C TYR A 467 -17.62 0.26 -10.50
N TYR A 468 -18.12 -0.96 -10.31
CA TYR A 468 -18.68 -1.39 -9.03
C TYR A 468 -17.61 -1.48 -7.94
N ALA A 469 -16.48 -2.15 -8.20
CA ALA A 469 -15.40 -2.34 -7.22
C ALA A 469 -14.76 -1.02 -6.75
N ARG A 470 -14.86 0.05 -7.56
CA ARG A 470 -14.29 1.38 -7.27
C ARG A 470 -15.26 2.33 -6.59
N ARG A 471 -16.49 1.92 -6.27
CA ARG A 471 -17.42 2.75 -5.49
C ARG A 471 -16.84 3.00 -4.09
N ASN A 472 -17.09 4.20 -3.54
CA ASN A 472 -16.67 4.54 -2.18
C ASN A 472 -17.51 3.84 -1.12
N SER A 473 -18.74 3.47 -1.46
CA SER A 473 -19.68 2.77 -0.61
C SER A 473 -20.44 1.76 -1.45
N LEU A 474 -20.60 0.54 -0.95
CA LEU A 474 -21.26 -0.57 -1.61
C LEU A 474 -22.34 -1.12 -0.70
N ASN A 475 -23.54 -1.32 -1.24
CA ASN A 475 -24.61 -2.04 -0.58
C ASN A 475 -24.78 -3.44 -1.18
N GLU A 476 -25.71 -4.23 -0.64
CA GLU A 476 -25.97 -5.61 -1.11
C GLU A 476 -26.33 -5.66 -2.60
N THR A 477 -27.11 -4.71 -3.10
CA THR A 477 -27.43 -4.61 -4.54
C THR A 477 -26.17 -4.37 -5.38
N ALA A 478 -25.30 -3.46 -4.96
CA ALA A 478 -24.04 -3.18 -5.65
C ALA A 478 -23.09 -4.40 -5.65
N LEU A 479 -23.08 -5.19 -4.58
CA LEU A 479 -22.34 -6.46 -4.54
C LEU A 479 -22.94 -7.51 -5.47
N GLY A 480 -24.28 -7.59 -5.57
CA GLY A 480 -24.95 -8.44 -6.56
C GLY A 480 -24.55 -8.08 -7.99
N ASN A 481 -24.59 -6.80 -8.33
CA ASN A 481 -24.18 -6.33 -9.66
C ASN A 481 -22.68 -6.55 -9.94
N LEU A 482 -21.83 -6.45 -8.92
CA LEU A 482 -20.40 -6.76 -9.01
C LEU A 482 -20.20 -8.25 -9.38
N ALA A 483 -20.90 -9.15 -8.69
CA ALA A 483 -20.85 -10.58 -8.95
C ALA A 483 -21.39 -10.94 -10.35
N GLU A 484 -22.49 -10.32 -10.77
CA GLU A 484 -23.06 -10.51 -12.10
C GLU A 484 -22.09 -10.04 -13.20
N ALA A 485 -21.47 -8.87 -13.03
CA ALA A 485 -20.45 -8.37 -13.96
C ALA A 485 -19.26 -9.32 -14.07
N LEU A 486 -18.82 -9.92 -12.95
CA LEU A 486 -17.77 -10.94 -12.95
C LEU A 486 -18.20 -12.21 -13.71
N GLN A 487 -19.43 -12.68 -13.52
CA GLN A 487 -19.95 -13.83 -14.26
C GLN A 487 -20.01 -13.56 -15.77
N ARG A 488 -20.51 -12.39 -16.18
CA ARG A 488 -20.51 -11.98 -17.59
C ARG A 488 -19.08 -11.90 -18.15
N PHE A 489 -18.13 -11.37 -17.38
CA PHE A 489 -16.73 -11.35 -17.78
C PHE A 489 -16.17 -12.76 -17.99
N HIS A 490 -16.41 -13.68 -17.04
CA HIS A 490 -15.97 -15.07 -17.14
C HIS A 490 -16.59 -15.81 -18.33
N HIS A 491 -17.85 -15.53 -18.64
CA HIS A 491 -18.51 -16.08 -19.81
C HIS A 491 -17.87 -15.54 -21.11
N HIS A 492 -17.79 -14.22 -21.27
CA HIS A 492 -17.33 -13.63 -22.53
C HIS A 492 -15.83 -13.78 -22.78
N ARG A 493 -14.98 -13.89 -21.75
CA ARG A 493 -13.53 -14.07 -21.94
C ARG A 493 -13.18 -15.38 -22.65
N HIS A 494 -14.08 -16.36 -22.71
CA HIS A 494 -13.87 -17.62 -23.44
C HIS A 494 -13.56 -17.40 -24.93
N ILE A 495 -13.97 -16.26 -25.50
CA ILE A 495 -13.58 -15.85 -26.86
C ILE A 495 -12.05 -15.85 -27.07
N PHE A 496 -11.27 -15.59 -26.03
CA PHE A 496 -9.80 -15.62 -26.11
C PHE A 496 -9.25 -17.05 -26.20
N GLN A 497 -9.98 -18.07 -25.77
CA GLN A 497 -9.66 -19.48 -26.05
C GLN A 497 -10.10 -19.88 -27.46
N GLU A 498 -11.32 -19.52 -27.86
CA GLU A 498 -11.88 -19.82 -29.18
C GLU A 498 -11.02 -19.26 -30.33
N THR A 499 -10.39 -18.10 -30.11
CA THR A 499 -9.51 -17.45 -31.08
C THR A 499 -8.05 -17.87 -30.97
N GLY A 500 -7.72 -18.80 -30.07
CA GLY A 500 -6.37 -19.32 -29.89
C GLY A 500 -5.39 -18.38 -29.18
N VAL A 501 -5.84 -17.25 -28.63
CA VAL A 501 -5.00 -16.34 -27.82
C VAL A 501 -4.60 -16.99 -26.49
N ARG A 502 -5.49 -17.82 -25.94
CA ARG A 502 -5.30 -18.55 -24.67
C ARG A 502 -5.41 -20.03 -24.91
N ASP A 503 -4.61 -20.79 -24.15
CA ASP A 503 -4.65 -22.25 -24.18
C ASP A 503 -6.04 -22.79 -23.88
N ASN A 504 -6.42 -23.86 -24.58
CA ASN A 504 -7.63 -24.60 -24.28
C ASN A 504 -7.53 -25.24 -22.88
N GLY A 505 -8.66 -25.24 -22.17
CA GLY A 505 -8.76 -25.82 -20.83
C GLY A 505 -8.43 -24.84 -19.69
N PRO A 506 -8.43 -25.32 -18.44
CA PRO A 506 -8.41 -24.47 -17.23
C PRO A 506 -7.11 -23.68 -17.06
N LYS A 507 -6.00 -24.16 -17.60
CA LYS A 507 -4.70 -23.48 -17.55
C LYS A 507 -4.71 -22.15 -18.30
N GLY A 508 -5.53 -22.03 -19.35
CA GLY A 508 -5.65 -20.82 -20.18
C GLY A 508 -6.05 -19.57 -19.39
N PHE A 509 -6.84 -19.73 -18.32
CA PHE A 509 -7.29 -18.63 -17.44
C PHE A 509 -6.81 -18.74 -16.00
N SER A 510 -5.89 -19.67 -15.70
CA SER A 510 -5.29 -19.80 -14.36
C SER A 510 -4.26 -18.69 -14.10
N LEU A 511 -4.78 -17.47 -13.99
CA LEU A 511 -4.02 -16.23 -13.82
C LEU A 511 -4.41 -15.61 -12.47
N PRO A 512 -3.50 -15.58 -11.49
CA PRO A 512 -3.81 -15.14 -10.13
C PRO A 512 -4.46 -13.75 -10.05
N ARG A 513 -4.05 -12.81 -10.92
CA ARG A 513 -4.65 -11.48 -10.95
C ARG A 513 -6.10 -11.48 -11.45
N GLN A 514 -6.47 -12.31 -12.43
CA GLN A 514 -7.89 -12.46 -12.82
C GLN A 514 -8.67 -13.20 -11.74
N HIS A 515 -8.12 -14.32 -11.26
CA HIS A 515 -8.75 -15.12 -10.23
C HIS A 515 -9.02 -14.31 -8.95
N SER A 516 -8.18 -13.32 -8.63
CA SER A 516 -8.37 -12.43 -7.48
C SER A 516 -9.75 -11.74 -7.48
N MET A 517 -10.36 -11.50 -8.64
CA MET A 517 -11.69 -10.89 -8.79
C MET A 517 -12.78 -11.68 -8.06
N ASN A 518 -12.64 -13.02 -7.97
CA ASN A 518 -13.57 -13.89 -7.24
C ASN A 518 -13.63 -13.55 -5.75
N HIS A 519 -12.58 -12.96 -5.20
CA HIS A 519 -12.48 -12.65 -3.78
C HIS A 519 -12.99 -11.23 -3.44
N TYR A 520 -13.25 -10.38 -4.43
CA TYR A 520 -13.59 -8.97 -4.17
C TYR A 520 -14.85 -8.79 -3.34
N GLN A 521 -15.93 -9.53 -3.64
CA GLN A 521 -17.15 -9.44 -2.86
C GLN A 521 -16.90 -9.80 -1.38
N HIS A 522 -16.22 -10.92 -1.13
CA HIS A 522 -15.88 -11.34 0.23
C HIS A 522 -15.01 -10.30 0.94
N LEU A 523 -13.95 -9.82 0.29
CA LEU A 523 -13.02 -8.85 0.87
C LEU A 523 -13.68 -7.48 1.14
N ILE A 524 -14.63 -7.06 0.30
CA ILE A 524 -15.42 -5.85 0.55
C ILE A 524 -16.28 -6.01 1.80
N GLN A 525 -16.90 -7.18 1.97
CA GLN A 525 -17.68 -7.46 3.16
C GLN A 525 -16.81 -7.51 4.42
N GLU A 526 -15.58 -8.01 4.31
CA GLU A 526 -14.63 -8.09 5.43
C GLU A 526 -14.03 -6.74 5.81
N PHE A 527 -13.66 -5.90 4.84
CA PHE A 527 -12.82 -4.72 5.08
C PHE A 527 -13.43 -3.38 4.64
N GLY A 528 -14.66 -3.37 4.14
CA GLY A 528 -15.27 -2.16 3.57
C GLY A 528 -14.85 -1.92 2.11
N ALA A 529 -15.12 -0.72 1.60
CA ALA A 529 -14.86 -0.40 0.21
C ALA A 529 -13.35 -0.50 -0.12
N PRO A 530 -12.94 -1.10 -1.26
CA PRO A 530 -11.54 -1.39 -1.58
C PRO A 530 -10.68 -0.13 -1.69
N ASN A 531 -11.34 0.99 -1.90
CA ASN A 531 -10.69 2.27 -2.07
C ASN A 531 -9.77 2.63 -0.89
N GLY A 532 -10.15 2.31 0.34
CA GLY A 532 -9.34 2.58 1.53
C GLY A 532 -8.10 1.70 1.69
N LEU A 533 -7.95 0.61 0.91
CA LEU A 533 -6.99 -0.47 1.19
C LEU A 533 -6.23 -0.94 -0.06
N CYS A 534 -6.11 -0.06 -1.05
CA CYS A 534 -5.48 -0.34 -2.33
C CYS A 534 -4.06 0.25 -2.40
N SER A 535 -3.15 -0.41 -3.12
CA SER A 535 -1.75 0.01 -3.27
C SER A 535 -1.56 1.38 -3.93
N SER A 536 -2.60 1.96 -4.53
CA SER A 536 -2.59 3.36 -4.95
C SER A 536 -2.23 4.33 -3.81
N ILE A 537 -2.54 3.96 -2.56
CA ILE A 537 -2.20 4.74 -1.37
C ILE A 537 -0.70 4.72 -1.12
N THR A 538 -0.06 3.54 -1.18
CA THR A 538 1.39 3.40 -1.01
C THR A 538 2.16 3.97 -2.20
N GLU A 539 1.67 3.79 -3.43
CA GLU A 539 2.27 4.36 -4.66
C GLU A 539 2.32 5.89 -4.59
N SER A 540 1.22 6.52 -4.16
CA SER A 540 1.16 7.97 -3.96
C SER A 540 2.11 8.43 -2.84
N LYS A 541 2.24 7.65 -1.77
CA LYS A 541 3.17 7.94 -0.66
C LYS A 541 4.64 7.78 -1.07
N HIS A 542 4.99 6.86 -1.96
CA HIS A 542 6.38 6.73 -2.45
C HIS A 542 6.91 8.01 -3.08
N ILE A 543 6.03 8.82 -3.71
CA ILE A 543 6.44 10.09 -4.32
C ILE A 543 7.05 11.00 -3.24
N LYS A 544 6.34 11.21 -2.14
CA LYS A 544 6.77 12.11 -1.06
C LYS A 544 7.80 11.48 -0.12
N ALA A 545 7.68 10.18 0.17
CA ALA A 545 8.49 9.51 1.17
C ALA A 545 9.82 8.92 0.63
N VAL A 546 9.93 8.72 -0.69
CA VAL A 546 11.09 8.07 -1.31
C VAL A 546 11.63 8.88 -2.48
N LYS A 547 10.81 9.12 -3.52
CA LYS A 547 11.29 9.71 -4.79
C LYS A 547 11.72 11.17 -4.63
N GLN A 548 10.96 11.99 -3.92
CA GLN A 548 11.32 13.39 -3.65
C GLN A 548 12.55 13.50 -2.74
N PRO A 549 12.62 12.84 -1.56
CA PRO A 549 13.83 12.83 -0.74
C PRO A 549 15.08 12.34 -1.48
N TRP A 550 14.95 11.28 -2.29
CA TRP A 550 16.06 10.80 -3.09
C TRP A 550 16.53 11.84 -4.12
N ARG A 551 15.61 12.55 -4.80
CA ARG A 551 15.97 13.63 -5.73
C ARG A 551 16.65 14.81 -5.05
N ARG A 552 16.30 15.10 -3.79
CA ARG A 552 16.90 16.15 -2.95
C ARG A 552 18.27 15.76 -2.40
N SER A 553 18.55 14.46 -2.26
CA SER A 553 19.83 13.96 -1.78
C SER A 553 20.96 14.17 -2.80
N ASN A 554 22.21 14.05 -2.34
CA ASN A 554 23.38 13.99 -3.22
C ASN A 554 23.48 12.69 -4.04
N ARG A 555 22.53 11.75 -3.86
CA ARG A 555 22.43 10.42 -4.52
C ARG A 555 23.54 9.43 -4.18
N PHE A 556 24.46 9.79 -3.29
CA PHE A 556 25.48 8.91 -2.73
C PHE A 556 25.06 8.46 -1.33
N GLU A 557 24.93 7.14 -1.13
CA GLU A 557 24.45 6.55 0.14
C GLU A 557 23.22 7.27 0.71
N ALA A 558 22.28 7.59 -0.18
CA ALA A 558 21.24 8.60 0.05
C ALA A 558 20.25 8.26 1.16
N LEU A 559 20.21 7.01 1.66
CA LEU A 559 19.21 6.59 2.64
C LEU A 559 19.21 7.48 3.88
N GLY A 560 20.37 7.73 4.50
CA GLY A 560 20.47 8.58 5.69
C GLY A 560 19.92 10.00 5.46
N GLN A 561 20.24 10.60 4.30
CA GLN A 561 19.70 11.91 3.91
C GLN A 561 18.19 11.87 3.71
N MET A 562 17.65 10.77 3.16
CA MET A 562 16.21 10.57 2.99
C MET A 562 15.49 10.44 4.34
N LEU A 563 16.08 9.71 5.31
CA LEU A 563 15.52 9.58 6.65
C LEU A 563 15.37 10.94 7.34
N ILE A 564 16.43 11.75 7.32
CA ILE A 564 16.44 13.10 7.92
C ILE A 564 15.45 14.01 7.19
N THR A 565 15.42 13.97 5.86
CA THR A 565 14.45 14.76 5.07
C THR A 565 13.02 14.41 5.45
N ASN A 566 12.69 13.12 5.54
CA ASN A 566 11.36 12.67 5.94
C ASN A 566 11.01 13.10 7.36
N GLN A 567 11.96 13.00 8.31
CA GLN A 567 11.75 13.44 9.69
C GLN A 567 11.45 14.95 9.77
N ARG A 568 12.21 15.77 9.04
CA ARG A 568 11.99 17.22 8.96
C ARG A 568 10.64 17.59 8.33
N LEU A 569 10.23 16.87 7.28
CA LEU A 569 8.90 17.05 6.68
C LEU A 569 7.77 16.70 7.66
N ASP A 570 7.92 15.62 8.43
CA ASP A 570 6.93 15.22 9.43
C ASP A 570 6.85 16.23 10.59
N LYS A 571 7.99 16.77 11.04
CA LYS A 571 8.06 17.85 12.04
C LYS A 571 7.34 19.13 11.58
N LEU A 572 7.63 19.61 10.36
CA LEU A 572 6.98 20.79 9.80
C LEU A 572 5.46 20.59 9.65
N ALA A 573 5.03 19.41 9.19
CA ALA A 573 3.61 19.09 9.09
C ALA A 573 2.91 19.06 10.45
N ALA A 574 3.58 18.58 11.50
CA ALA A 574 3.04 18.60 12.86
C ALA A 574 3.00 20.02 13.46
N ALA A 575 4.03 20.84 13.22
CA ALA A 575 4.05 22.24 13.63
C ALA A 575 2.91 23.04 12.98
N ARG A 576 2.63 22.81 11.69
CA ARG A 576 1.51 23.44 10.96
C ARG A 576 0.14 23.17 11.56
N VAL A 577 -0.06 22.01 12.19
CA VAL A 577 -1.33 21.64 12.86
C VAL A 577 -1.38 22.25 14.26
N ASN A 578 -0.23 22.52 14.87
CA ASN A 578 -0.14 23.11 16.20
C ASN A 578 -0.39 24.63 16.15
N PHE A 579 0.20 25.35 15.20
CA PHE A 579 -0.03 26.80 15.01
C PHE A 579 -1.39 27.10 14.35
#